data_AF-A0A2D9QXI2-F1
#
_entry.id   AF-A0A2D9QXI2-F1
#
_cell.length_a   1.000
_cell.length_b   1.000
_cell.length_c   1.000
_cell.angle_alpha   90.00
_cell.angle_beta   90.00
_cell.angle_gamma   90.00
#
_symmetry.space_group_name_H-M   'P 1'
#
loop_
_entity.id
_entity.type
_entity.pdbx_description
1 polymer ?
#
loop_
_entity_poly.entity_id
_entity_poly.type
_entity_poly.pdbx_seq_one_letter_code
_entity_poly.pdbx_strand_id
1 'polypeptide(L)' 'MKLKCLKESESNWKITLSTYEEPNISSLWLGEYQMKYGASLLRMGGIGGVGTGEAYRHQSFARRIMDEQSGF' A
#
# COMPACT_ATOMS: atom_id res chain seq x y z
N MET A 1 -2.42 16.74 3.14
CA MET A 1 -2.05 15.33 3.36
C MET A 1 -0.86 15.00 2.48
N LYS A 2 -0.01 14.07 2.91
CA LYS A 2 1.22 13.71 2.20
C LYS A 2 1.30 12.19 2.09
N LEU A 3 1.38 11.69 0.85
CA LEU A 3 1.72 10.31 0.58
C LEU A 3 3.23 10.14 0.59
N LYS A 4 3.72 9.07 1.22
CA LYS A 4 5.12 8.67 1.23
C LYS A 4 5.23 7.20 0.87
N CYS A 5 6.02 6.90 -0.15
CA CYS A 5 6.45 5.55 -0.48
C CYS A 5 7.82 5.31 0.17
N LEU A 6 7.93 4.21 0.91
CA LEU A 6 9.15 3.76 1.57
C LEU A 6 9.52 2.40 0.97
N LYS A 7 10.69 2.32 0.34
CA LYS A 7 11.25 1.05 -0.14
C LYS A 7 11.81 0.29 1.06
N GLU A 8 11.30 -0.91 1.32
CA GLU A 8 11.71 -1.76 2.45
C GLU A 8 12.62 -2.89 1.97
N SER A 9 12.42 -3.36 0.73
CA SER A 9 13.33 -4.24 0.02
C SER A 9 13.26 -4.03 -1.50
N GLU A 10 14.03 -4.79 -2.27
CA GLU A 10 13.96 -4.76 -3.75
C GLU A 10 12.59 -5.11 -4.32
N SER A 11 11.78 -5.86 -3.58
CA SER A 11 10.48 -6.35 -4.02
C SER A 11 9.34 -5.98 -3.08
N ASN A 12 9.57 -5.10 -2.10
CA ASN A 12 8.55 -4.76 -1.11
C ASN A 12 8.62 -3.27 -0.74
N TRP A 13 7.47 -2.60 -0.82
CA TRP A 13 7.32 -1.18 -0.54
C TRP A 13 6.17 -0.98 0.44
N LYS A 14 6.36 -0.04 1.36
CA LYS A 14 5.31 0.44 2.23
C LYS A 14 4.87 1.82 1.77
N ILE A 15 3.59 1.99 1.53
CA ILE A 15 3.02 3.31 1.31
C ILE A 15 2.27 3.75 2.55
N THR A 16 2.50 5.00 2.92
CA THR A 16 1.86 5.64 4.06
C THR A 16 1.22 6.96 3.64
N LEU A 17 0.02 7.21 4.13
CA LEU A 17 -0.66 8.49 4.07
C LEU A 17 -0.50 9.17 5.43
N SER A 18 -0.08 10.42 5.43
CA SER A 18 0.11 11.22 6.65
C SER A 18 -0.62 12.56 6.55
N THR A 19 -1.05 13.07 7.70
CA THR A 19 -1.46 14.48 7.82
C THR A 19 -0.24 15.32 8.27
N TYR A 20 -0.45 16.61 8.50
CA TYR A 20 0.59 17.45 9.11
C TYR A 20 0.79 17.11 10.60
N GLU A 21 -0.29 16.72 11.27
CA GLU A 21 -0.34 16.49 12.71
C GLU A 21 -0.02 15.04 13.08
N GLU A 22 -0.47 14.07 12.28
CA GLU A 22 -0.34 12.65 12.56
C GLU A 22 0.32 11.89 11.40
N PRO A 23 1.47 11.24 11.65
CA PRO A 23 2.11 10.39 10.66
C PRO A 23 1.37 9.06 10.53
N ASN A 24 1.38 8.48 9.32
CA ASN A 24 0.92 7.11 9.07
C ASN A 24 -0.55 6.85 9.47
N ILE A 25 -1.46 7.75 9.12
CA ILE A 25 -2.91 7.58 9.38
C ILE A 25 -3.53 6.44 8.55
N SER A 26 -2.93 6.10 7.41
CA SER A 26 -3.32 4.95 6.59
C SER A 26 -2.11 4.38 5.88
N SER A 27 -2.04 3.06 5.70
CA SER A 27 -0.94 2.42 5.00
C SER A 27 -1.37 1.17 4.23
N LEU A 28 -0.52 0.77 3.29
CA LEU A 28 -0.54 -0.52 2.63
C LEU A 28 0.87 -0.96 2.28
N TRP A 29 1.03 -2.24 2.00
CA TRP A 29 2.24 -2.85 1.47
C TRP A 29 2.02 -3.29 0.04
N LEU A 30 3.00 -3.02 -0.82
CA LEU A 30 3.10 -3.56 -2.18
C LEU A 30 4.26 -4.53 -2.21
N GLY A 31 4.00 -5.78 -2.59
CA GLY A 31 5.03 -6.79 -2.75
C GLY A 31 5.02 -7.38 -4.16
N GLU A 32 6.19 -7.60 -4.76
CA GLU A 32 6.34 -8.49 -5.90
C GLU A 32 6.55 -9.93 -5.43
N TYR A 33 5.80 -10.86 -6.03
CA TYR A 33 5.95 -12.29 -5.78
C TYR A 33 5.69 -13.10 -7.04
N GLN A 34 6.07 -14.37 -6.99
CA GLN A 34 5.78 -15.34 -8.04
C GLN A 34 4.78 -16.37 -7.53
N MET A 35 3.75 -16.63 -8.31
CA MET A 35 2.72 -17.61 -7.98
C MET A 35 2.54 -18.59 -9.12
N LYS A 36 2.40 -19.87 -8.78
CA LYS A 36 2.03 -20.89 -9.76
C LYS A 36 0.54 -20.78 -10.04
N TYR A 37 0.18 -20.62 -11.31
CA TYR A 37 -1.20 -20.60 -11.79
C TYR A 37 -1.35 -21.63 -12.91
N GLY A 38 -1.95 -22.77 -12.58
CA GLY A 38 -1.98 -23.94 -13.47
C GLY A 38 -0.57 -24.45 -13.79
N ALA A 39 -0.22 -24.48 -15.08
CA ALA A 39 1.10 -24.89 -15.56
C ALA A 39 2.12 -23.74 -15.63
N SER A 40 1.70 -22.49 -15.40
CA SER A 40 2.54 -21.30 -15.57
C SER A 40 2.98 -20.70 -14.24
N LEU A 41 4.13 -20.03 -14.25
CA LEU A 41 4.61 -19.20 -13.15
C LEU A 41 4.34 -17.73 -13.51
N LEU A 42 3.55 -17.04 -12.69
CA LEU A 42 3.20 -15.64 -12.90
C LEU A 42 4.00 -14.75 -11.95
N ARG A 43 4.61 -13.67 -12.48
CA ARG A 43 5.08 -12.55 -11.66
C ARG A 43 3.91 -11.62 -11.39
N MET A 44 3.70 -11.29 -10.12
CA MET A 44 2.52 -10.57 -9.66
C MET A 44 2.90 -9.50 -8.63
N GLY A 45 2.17 -8.39 -8.64
CA GLY A 45 2.11 -7.47 -7.52
C GLY A 45 1.02 -7.88 -6.53
N GLY A 46 1.26 -7.68 -5.24
CA GLY A 46 0.33 -7.99 -4.15
C GLY A 46 0.16 -6.82 -3.22
N ILE A 47 -1.07 -6.58 -2.82
CA ILE A 47 -1.40 -5.59 -1.81
C ILE A 47 -1.63 -6.32 -0.49
N GLY A 48 -0.94 -5.90 0.57
CA GLY A 48 -1.04 -6.49 1.90
C GLY A 48 -1.04 -5.45 3.01
N GLY A 49 -1.40 -5.87 4.23
CA GLY A 49 -1.30 -5.03 5.43
C GLY A 49 -2.02 -3.68 5.34
N VAL A 50 -3.14 -3.62 4.61
CA VAL A 50 -3.94 -2.40 4.47
C VAL A 50 -4.54 -2.05 5.83
N GLY A 51 -4.28 -0.83 6.29
CA GLY A 51 -4.79 -0.38 7.58
C GLY A 51 -4.97 1.12 7.63
N THR A 52 -6.04 1.56 8.30
CA THR A 52 -6.33 2.97 8.60
C THR A 52 -6.54 3.08 10.10
N GLY A 53 -5.90 4.08 10.72
CA GLY A 53 -6.05 4.40 12.13
C GLY A 53 -7.53 4.60 12.49
N GLU A 54 -7.94 4.16 13.67
CA GLU A 54 -9.36 4.06 14.04
C GLU A 54 -10.11 5.40 13.92
N ALA A 55 -9.49 6.49 14.41
CA ALA A 55 -10.03 7.85 14.30
C ALA A 55 -10.22 8.33 12.85
N TYR A 56 -9.57 7.68 11.89
CA TYR A 56 -9.56 8.05 10.47
C TYR A 56 -10.34 7.08 9.57
N ARG A 57 -10.98 6.06 10.15
CA ARG A 57 -11.84 5.12 9.41
C ARG A 57 -13.06 5.85 8.83
N HIS A 58 -13.65 5.26 7.79
CA HIS A 58 -14.81 5.81 7.07
C HIS A 58 -14.59 7.18 6.39
N GLN A 59 -13.34 7.65 6.31
CA GLN A 59 -12.98 8.90 5.63
C GLN A 59 -12.31 8.66 4.26
N SER A 60 -12.47 7.45 3.70
CA SER A 60 -11.96 7.06 2.38
C SER A 60 -10.43 7.06 2.23
N PHE A 61 -9.64 7.09 3.31
CA PHE A 61 -8.17 7.08 3.18
C PHE A 61 -7.60 5.79 2.60
N ALA A 62 -8.20 4.63 2.90
CA ALA A 62 -7.84 3.37 2.25
C ALA A 62 -8.07 3.41 0.73
N ARG A 63 -9.14 4.08 0.27
CA ARG A 63 -9.40 4.28 -1.16
C ARG A 63 -8.35 5.19 -1.80
N ARG A 64 -8.08 6.34 -1.17
CA ARG A 64 -7.09 7.32 -1.68
C ARG A 64 -5.71 6.72 -1.86
N ILE A 65 -5.22 5.99 -0.86
CA ILE A 65 -3.89 5.38 -0.94
C ILE A 65 -3.81 4.38 -2.09
N MET A 66 -4.88 3.63 -2.39
CA MET A 66 -4.94 2.68 -3.52
C MET A 66 -5.01 3.39 -4.89
N ASP A 67 -5.83 4.43 -5.01
CA ASP A 67 -5.95 5.19 -6.27
C ASP A 67 -4.62 5.88 -6.62
N GLU A 68 -3.92 6.45 -5.62
CA GLU A 68 -2.63 7.12 -5.81
C GLU A 68 -1.46 6.15 -6.10
N GLN A 69 -1.60 4.84 -5.81
CA GLN A 69 -0.58 3.84 -6.18
C GLN A 69 -0.56 3.51 -7.67
N SER A 70 -1.67 3.69 -8.38
CA SER A 70 -1.77 3.31 -9.79
C SER A 70 -0.93 4.19 -10.73
N GLY A 71 -0.25 5.20 -10.20
CA GLY A 71 0.64 6.11 -10.93
C GLY A 71 2.14 5.93 -10.66
N PHE A 72 2.53 4.94 -9.85
CA PHE A 72 3.93 4.53 -9.63
C PHE A 72 4.26 3.27 -10.44
#